data_AF-A0A1E4V5I8-F1
#
_entry.id   AF-A0A1E4V5I8-F1
#
_cell.length_a   1.000
_cell.length_b   1.000
_cell.length_c   1.000
_cell.angle_alpha   90.00
_cell.angle_beta   90.00
_cell.angle_gamma   90.00
#
_symmetry.space_group_name_H-M   'P 1'
#
loop_
_entity.id
_entity.type
_entity.pdbx_description
1 polymer ?
#
loop_
_entity_poly.entity_id
_entity_poly.type
_entity_poly.pdbx_seq_one_letter_code
_entity_poly.pdbx_strand_id
1 'polypeptide(L)'
;MLTPHPTPCPCGSGDSLETCCGRCHSGQAAADATQLMRSRYSAYALGHIDYLIDTTLPAQQSDLDRAAISAWSLHSTWLGLEVQASELIGGQPEHAWVSFTARWHDAQGEHAHSERSAFVQCEGRWYFLDPTVKLRASRNDPCPCGSGQKFKKCCSGYL
;
A
#
# COMPACT_ATOMS: atom_id res chain seq x y z
N MET A 1 -1.05 35.89 15.77
CA MET A 1 -0.34 34.66 15.37
C MET A 1 -1.34 33.81 14.60
N LEU A 2 -1.10 33.53 13.32
CA LEU A 2 -1.97 32.61 12.57
C LEU A 2 -1.66 31.20 13.05
N THR A 3 -2.65 30.51 13.62
CA THR A 3 -2.55 29.07 13.83
C THR A 3 -2.47 28.41 12.45
N PRO A 4 -1.45 27.58 12.17
CA PRO A 4 -1.38 26.86 10.91
C PRO A 4 -2.62 25.96 10.79
N HIS A 5 -3.33 26.05 9.66
CA HIS A 5 -4.42 25.14 9.38
C HIS A 5 -3.84 23.73 9.16
N PRO A 6 -4.40 22.70 9.80
CA PRO A 6 -3.92 21.34 9.62
C PRO A 6 -4.08 20.94 8.15
N THR A 7 -2.99 20.47 7.54
CA THR A 7 -3.01 20.00 6.16
C THR A 7 -3.94 18.78 6.06
N PRO A 8 -4.96 18.78 5.19
CA PRO A 8 -5.85 17.63 5.04
C PRO A 8 -5.07 16.42 4.51
N CYS A 9 -5.45 15.22 4.97
CA CYS A 9 -4.80 14.00 4.52
C CYS A 9 -5.18 13.68 3.06
N PRO A 10 -4.20 13.39 2.17
CA PRO A 10 -4.48 13.10 0.76
C PRO A 10 -5.41 11.89 0.55
N CYS A 11 -5.44 10.93 1.48
CA CYS A 11 -6.26 9.72 1.35
C CYS A 11 -7.78 9.96 1.38
N GLY A 12 -8.24 11.20 1.58
CA GLY A 12 -9.65 11.56 1.56
C GLY A 12 -10.44 11.08 2.79
N SER A 13 -9.79 10.82 3.94
CA SER A 13 -10.51 10.44 5.17
C SER A 13 -11.27 11.61 5.83
N GLY A 14 -10.93 12.85 5.48
CA GLY A 14 -11.43 14.07 6.13
C GLY A 14 -10.61 14.51 7.34
N ASP A 15 -9.68 13.68 7.81
CA ASP A 15 -8.76 14.02 8.91
C ASP A 15 -7.57 14.85 8.41
N SER A 16 -6.86 15.45 9.37
CA SER A 16 -5.52 16.00 9.11
C SER A 16 -4.51 14.91 8.76
N LEU A 17 -3.49 15.26 7.97
CA LEU A 17 -2.39 14.37 7.65
C LEU A 17 -1.72 13.82 8.92
N GLU A 18 -1.43 14.69 9.90
CA GLU A 18 -0.75 14.35 11.15
C GLU A 18 -1.51 13.27 11.95
N THR A 19 -2.83 13.40 12.05
CA THR A 19 -3.68 12.48 12.80
C THR A 19 -4.21 11.31 11.97
N CYS A 20 -3.78 11.17 10.71
CA CYS A 20 -4.20 10.12 9.79
C CYS A 20 -2.99 9.32 9.28
N CYS A 21 -2.61 9.51 8.02
CA CYS A 21 -1.53 8.75 7.38
C CYS A 21 -0.14 9.17 7.84
N GLY A 22 0.01 10.39 8.36
CA GLY A 22 1.25 10.91 8.91
C GLY A 22 1.79 10.10 10.08
N ARG A 23 0.92 9.50 10.91
CA ARG A 23 1.35 8.54 11.95
C ARG A 23 2.06 7.33 11.35
N CYS A 24 1.51 6.78 10.28
CA CYS A 24 2.13 5.65 9.59
C CYS A 24 3.44 6.03 8.91
N HIS A 25 3.48 7.19 8.25
CA HIS A 25 4.72 7.73 7.66
C HIS A 25 5.79 8.01 8.71
N SER A 26 5.40 8.27 9.96
CA SER A 26 6.29 8.47 11.11
C SER A 26 6.67 7.16 11.83
N GLY A 27 6.31 6.00 11.28
CA GLY A 27 6.74 4.67 11.76
C GLY A 27 5.68 3.86 12.52
N GLN A 28 4.49 4.41 12.77
CA GLN A 28 3.39 3.63 13.36
C GLN A 28 2.92 2.55 12.38
N ALA A 29 2.81 1.30 12.82
CA ALA A 29 2.22 0.26 11.99
C ALA A 29 0.76 0.57 11.66
N ALA A 30 0.34 0.32 10.41
CA ALA A 30 -1.06 0.39 10.04
C ALA A 30 -1.85 -0.67 10.82
N ALA A 31 -2.99 -0.29 11.39
CA ALA A 31 -3.87 -1.15 12.17
C ALA A 31 -4.53 -2.23 11.31
N ASP A 32 -4.83 -1.90 10.05
CA ASP A 32 -5.45 -2.80 9.08
C ASP A 32 -4.97 -2.52 7.65
N ALA A 33 -5.36 -3.37 6.72
CA ALA A 33 -5.02 -3.24 5.31
C ALA A 33 -5.59 -1.97 4.65
N THR A 34 -6.74 -1.46 5.11
CA THR A 34 -7.33 -0.22 4.59
C THR A 34 -6.49 0.99 4.98
N GLN A 35 -6.04 1.06 6.23
CA GLN A 35 -5.14 2.12 6.69
C GLN A 35 -3.80 2.03 5.96
N LEU A 36 -3.29 0.83 5.69
CA LEU A 36 -2.08 0.66 4.90
C LEU A 36 -2.27 1.15 3.46
N MET A 37 -3.36 0.78 2.80
CA MET A 37 -3.69 1.25 1.46
C MET A 37 -3.76 2.80 1.43
N ARG A 38 -4.51 3.41 2.36
CA ARG A 38 -4.68 4.87 2.45
C ARG A 38 -3.36 5.61 2.68
N SER A 39 -2.51 5.07 3.55
CA SER A 39 -1.20 5.65 3.83
C SER A 39 -0.22 5.48 2.67
N ARG A 40 -0.28 4.37 1.91
CA ARG A 40 0.47 4.20 0.66
C ARG A 40 0.03 5.19 -0.41
N TYR A 41 -1.27 5.39 -0.61
CA TYR A 41 -1.76 6.45 -1.51
C TYR A 41 -1.25 7.84 -1.09
N SER A 42 -1.32 8.15 0.20
CA SER A 42 -0.81 9.44 0.69
C SER A 42 0.71 9.57 0.52
N ALA A 43 1.45 8.47 0.60
CA ALA A 43 2.89 8.45 0.33
C ALA A 43 3.19 8.76 -1.14
N TYR A 44 2.40 8.24 -2.09
CA TYR A 44 2.49 8.65 -3.49
C TYR A 44 2.21 10.15 -3.68
N ALA A 45 1.17 10.68 -3.03
CA ALA A 45 0.82 12.09 -3.11
C ALA A 45 1.86 13.05 -2.50
N LEU A 46 2.64 12.56 -1.54
CA LEU A 46 3.65 13.35 -0.81
C LEU A 46 5.09 13.05 -1.25
N GLY A 47 5.31 12.08 -2.16
CA GLY A 47 6.65 11.68 -2.59
C GLY A 47 7.44 10.85 -1.56
N HIS A 48 6.77 10.18 -0.61
CA HIS A 48 7.41 9.35 0.42
C HIS A 48 7.76 7.96 -0.13
N ILE A 49 8.75 7.88 -1.02
CA ILE A 49 9.08 6.65 -1.76
C ILE A 49 9.61 5.54 -0.84
N ASP A 50 10.37 5.89 0.19
CA ASP A 50 10.89 4.90 1.14
C ASP A 50 9.75 4.20 1.89
N TYR A 51 8.70 4.93 2.27
CA TYR A 51 7.52 4.33 2.87
C TYR A 51 6.82 3.32 1.94
N LEU A 52 6.76 3.61 0.64
CA LEU A 52 6.18 2.70 -0.35
C LEU A 52 6.98 1.41 -0.49
N ILE A 53 8.31 1.49 -0.43
CA ILE A 53 9.18 0.30 -0.47
C ILE A 53 9.04 -0.47 0.85
N ASP A 54 9.18 0.20 1.99
CA ASP A 54 9.17 -0.42 3.32
C ASP A 54 7.84 -1.11 3.67
N THR A 55 6.74 -0.67 3.04
CA THR A 55 5.41 -1.26 3.21
C THR A 55 5.01 -2.23 2.12
N THR A 56 5.85 -2.47 1.11
CA THR A 56 5.74 -3.64 0.23
C THR A 56 6.38 -4.84 0.92
N LEU A 57 5.87 -6.05 0.68
CA LEU A 57 6.38 -7.27 1.31
C LEU A 57 7.92 -7.35 1.19
N PRO A 58 8.68 -7.60 2.27
CA PRO A 58 10.15 -7.57 2.25
C PRO A 58 10.79 -8.39 1.13
N ALA A 59 10.21 -9.54 0.80
CA ALA A 59 10.67 -10.42 -0.27
C ALA A 59 10.54 -9.83 -1.69
N GLN A 60 9.85 -8.70 -1.86
CA GLN A 60 9.68 -7.99 -3.14
C GLN A 60 10.47 -6.68 -3.20
N GLN A 61 10.92 -6.14 -2.06
CA GLN A 61 11.46 -4.78 -1.97
C GLN A 61 12.68 -4.53 -2.87
N SER A 62 13.60 -5.50 -2.95
CA SER A 62 14.81 -5.36 -3.78
C SER A 62 14.53 -5.36 -5.28
N ASP A 63 13.38 -5.88 -5.69
CA ASP A 63 12.98 -6.04 -7.09
C ASP A 63 12.05 -4.90 -7.55
N LEU A 64 11.73 -3.93 -6.67
CA LEU A 64 10.98 -2.73 -7.01
C LEU A 64 11.86 -1.73 -7.78
N ASP A 65 11.31 -1.17 -8.86
CA ASP A 65 11.93 -0.06 -9.56
C ASP A 65 11.65 1.26 -8.84
N ARG A 66 12.54 1.61 -7.89
CA ARG A 66 12.45 2.87 -7.12
C ARG A 66 12.40 4.11 -8.02
N ALA A 67 13.11 4.09 -9.16
CA ALA A 67 13.14 5.23 -10.06
C ALA A 67 11.78 5.40 -10.77
N ALA A 68 11.19 4.30 -11.24
CA ALA A 68 9.85 4.32 -11.83
C ALA A 68 8.78 4.76 -10.83
N ILE A 69 8.80 4.24 -9.59
CA ILE A 69 7.88 4.63 -8.52
C ILE A 69 8.00 6.13 -8.22
N SER A 70 9.23 6.63 -8.10
CA SER A 70 9.50 8.05 -7.86
C SER A 70 9.04 8.93 -9.02
N ALA A 71 9.30 8.53 -10.26
CA ALA A 71 8.89 9.28 -11.44
C ALA A 71 7.36 9.37 -11.52
N TRP A 72 6.65 8.26 -11.30
CA TRP A 72 5.19 8.24 -11.32
C TRP A 72 4.59 9.10 -10.20
N SER A 73 5.11 9.00 -8.98
CA SER A 73 4.72 9.84 -7.84
C SER A 73 4.86 11.34 -8.15
N LEU A 74 6.00 11.77 -8.70
CA LEU A 74 6.31 13.17 -8.96
C LEU A 74 5.59 13.77 -10.17
N HIS A 75 5.29 12.93 -11.18
CA HIS A 75 4.67 13.39 -12.43
C HIS A 75 3.12 13.35 -12.37
N SER A 76 2.56 12.87 -11.26
CA SER A 76 1.12 12.75 -11.06
C SER A 76 0.62 13.77 -10.04
N THR A 77 -0.39 14.55 -10.42
CA THR A 77 -1.20 15.32 -9.47
C THR A 77 -2.29 14.41 -8.93
N TRP A 78 -2.19 14.04 -7.66
CA TRP A 78 -3.12 13.11 -7.02
C TRP A 78 -4.43 13.81 -6.64
N LEU A 79 -5.54 13.39 -7.24
CA LEU A 79 -6.84 14.07 -7.16
C LEU A 79 -7.75 13.48 -6.07
N GLY A 80 -7.55 12.23 -5.68
CA GLY A 80 -8.28 11.63 -4.57
C GLY A 80 -8.27 10.11 -4.58
N LEU A 81 -8.62 9.57 -3.43
CA LEU A 81 -8.78 8.14 -3.20
C LEU A 81 -10.18 7.84 -2.67
N GLU A 82 -10.80 6.81 -3.21
CA GLU A 82 -12.04 6.25 -2.70
C GLU A 82 -11.86 4.76 -2.41
N VAL A 83 -11.96 4.36 -1.15
CA VAL A 83 -11.91 2.94 -0.77
C VAL A 83 -13.35 2.41 -0.73
N GLN A 84 -13.70 1.46 -1.60
CA GLN A 84 -15.05 0.90 -1.66
C GLN A 84 -15.25 -0.28 -0.71
N ALA A 85 -14.24 -1.13 -0.53
CA ALA A 85 -14.37 -2.34 0.28
C ALA A 85 -13.02 -2.80 0.86
N SER A 86 -13.09 -3.46 2.00
CA SER A 86 -11.97 -4.18 2.62
C SER A 86 -12.46 -5.53 3.12
N GLU A 87 -11.78 -6.60 2.74
CA GLU A 87 -12.13 -7.97 3.08
C GLU A 87 -10.95 -8.63 3.78
N LEU A 88 -11.11 -8.94 5.06
CA LEU A 88 -10.12 -9.72 5.81
C LEU A 88 -10.33 -11.21 5.52
N ILE A 89 -9.27 -11.85 5.06
CA ILE A 89 -9.22 -13.26 4.74
C ILE A 89 -8.48 -13.92 5.89
N GLY A 90 -9.26 -14.50 6.79
CA GLY A 90 -8.75 -15.18 7.98
C GLY A 90 -7.71 -16.25 7.62
N GLY A 91 -6.80 -16.51 8.55
CA GLY A 91 -5.68 -17.41 8.33
C GLY A 91 -4.48 -16.99 9.16
N GLN A 92 -3.38 -17.73 9.02
CA GLN A 92 -2.10 -17.41 9.67
C GLN A 92 -0.99 -17.60 8.63
N PRO A 93 -0.60 -16.55 7.89
CA PRO A 93 -0.88 -15.14 8.15
C PRO A 93 -2.26 -14.72 7.64
N GLU A 94 -2.78 -13.64 8.21
CA GLU A 94 -3.95 -12.98 7.66
C GLU A 94 -3.60 -12.36 6.30
N HIS A 95 -4.53 -12.45 5.37
CA HIS A 95 -4.49 -11.70 4.12
C HIS A 95 -5.69 -10.78 4.06
N ALA A 96 -5.64 -9.74 3.24
CA ALA A 96 -6.80 -8.89 3.00
C ALA A 96 -6.82 -8.38 1.56
N TRP A 97 -8.03 -8.17 1.04
CA TRP A 97 -8.25 -7.41 -0.18
C TRP A 97 -8.75 -6.01 0.17
N VAL A 98 -8.25 -4.99 -0.52
CA VAL A 98 -8.80 -3.64 -0.48
C VAL A 98 -9.13 -3.21 -1.90
N SER A 99 -10.42 -2.95 -2.15
CA SER A 99 -10.91 -2.40 -3.42
C SER A 99 -10.99 -0.88 -3.30
N PHE A 100 -10.38 -0.17 -4.24
CA PHE A 100 -10.37 1.30 -4.25
C PHE A 100 -10.33 1.87 -5.68
N THR A 101 -10.66 3.16 -5.80
CA THR A 101 -10.39 3.97 -6.98
C THR A 101 -9.43 5.09 -6.64
N ALA A 102 -8.29 5.14 -7.29
CA ALA A 102 -7.34 6.26 -7.25
C ALA A 102 -7.54 7.15 -8.47
N ARG A 103 -7.57 8.47 -8.27
CA ARG A 103 -7.68 9.47 -9.33
C ARG A 103 -6.45 10.35 -9.35
N TRP A 104 -5.90 10.61 -10.54
CA TRP A 104 -4.77 11.50 -10.73
C TRP A 104 -4.86 12.24 -12.07
N HIS A 105 -4.07 13.29 -12.23
CA HIS A 105 -3.86 13.99 -13.49
C HIS A 105 -2.37 13.99 -13.83
N ASP A 106 -2.03 13.70 -15.09
CA ASP A 106 -0.67 13.79 -15.62
C ASP A 106 -0.66 14.47 -17.00
N ALA A 107 0.46 14.40 -17.72
CA ALA A 107 0.60 15.02 -19.05
C ALA A 107 -0.39 14.49 -20.11
N GLN A 108 -1.00 13.33 -19.87
CA GLN A 108 -2.00 12.69 -20.74
C GLN A 108 -3.44 13.03 -20.33
N GLY A 109 -3.63 13.75 -19.22
CA GLY A 109 -4.94 14.20 -18.74
C GLY A 109 -5.33 13.59 -17.40
N GLU A 110 -6.63 13.59 -17.10
CA GLU A 110 -7.19 12.98 -15.90
C GLU A 110 -7.42 11.48 -16.07
N HIS A 111 -7.10 10.73 -15.00
CA HIS A 111 -7.21 9.28 -14.93
C HIS A 111 -7.95 8.85 -13.67
N ALA A 112 -8.60 7.70 -13.76
CA ALA A 112 -9.19 7.00 -12.63
C ALA A 112 -8.90 5.50 -12.77
N HIS A 113 -8.24 4.91 -11.79
CA HIS A 113 -7.95 3.48 -11.77
C HIS A 113 -8.69 2.83 -10.60
N SER A 114 -9.62 1.94 -10.93
CA SER A 114 -10.29 1.06 -9.97
C SER A 114 -9.53 -0.25 -9.88
N GLU A 115 -9.03 -0.57 -8.71
CA GLU A 115 -8.23 -1.77 -8.48
C GLU A 115 -8.62 -2.47 -7.18
N ARG A 116 -8.20 -3.73 -7.07
CA ARG A 116 -8.30 -4.52 -5.85
C ARG A 116 -6.93 -5.07 -5.50
N SER A 117 -6.34 -4.51 -4.46
CA SER A 117 -4.98 -4.81 -4.01
C SER A 117 -4.97 -5.80 -2.85
N ALA A 118 -3.96 -6.67 -2.82
CA ALA A 118 -3.76 -7.66 -1.76
C ALA A 118 -2.77 -7.18 -0.70
N PHE A 119 -3.01 -7.60 0.53
CA PHE A 119 -2.16 -7.36 1.68
C PHE A 119 -1.97 -8.64 2.49
N VAL A 120 -0.84 -8.76 3.17
CA VAL A 120 -0.54 -9.86 4.08
C VAL A 120 0.00 -9.31 5.39
N GLN A 121 -0.39 -9.91 6.51
CA GLN A 121 0.13 -9.56 7.82
C GLN A 121 1.29 -10.47 8.21
N CYS A 122 2.48 -9.90 8.39
CA CYS A 122 3.67 -10.60 8.84
C CYS A 122 4.11 -10.01 10.18
N GLU A 123 4.21 -10.85 11.21
CA GLU A 123 4.65 -10.44 12.56
C GLU A 123 3.90 -9.21 13.09
N GLY A 124 2.58 -9.16 12.88
CA GLY A 124 1.72 -8.07 13.33
C GLY A 124 1.81 -6.79 12.49
N ARG A 125 2.55 -6.77 11.38
CA ARG A 125 2.62 -5.64 10.43
C ARG A 125 2.01 -6.03 9.08
N TRP A 126 1.18 -5.15 8.54
CA TRP A 126 0.61 -5.32 7.20
C TRP A 126 1.64 -4.91 6.14
N TYR A 127 1.68 -5.67 5.05
CA TYR A 127 2.47 -5.40 3.86
C TYR A 127 1.62 -5.53 2.60
N PHE A 128 1.88 -4.67 1.63
CA PHE A 128 1.33 -4.77 0.28
C PHE A 128 2.00 -5.91 -0.49
N LEU A 129 1.20 -6.72 -1.18
CA LEU A 129 1.66 -7.73 -2.13
C LEU A 129 1.63 -7.11 -3.52
N ASP A 130 2.80 -6.83 -4.09
CA ASP A 130 2.90 -6.22 -5.41
C ASP A 130 2.68 -7.28 -6.51
N PRO A 131 1.61 -7.22 -7.31
CA PRO A 131 1.34 -8.24 -8.34
C PRO A 131 2.31 -8.12 -9.53
N THR A 132 3.05 -7.01 -9.65
CA THR A 132 4.01 -6.77 -10.74
C THR A 132 5.39 -7.36 -10.45
N VAL A 133 5.69 -7.63 -9.18
CA VAL A 133 6.96 -8.21 -8.73
C VAL A 133 6.77 -9.66 -8.28
N LYS A 134 7.42 -10.59 -8.97
CA LYS A 134 7.26 -12.02 -8.65
C LYS A 134 7.93 -12.39 -7.32
N LEU A 135 7.22 -13.13 -6.49
CA LEU A 135 7.81 -13.85 -5.37
C LEU A 135 8.63 -15.04 -5.84
N ARG A 136 9.89 -15.11 -5.42
CA ARG A 136 10.83 -16.17 -5.78
C ARG A 136 10.62 -17.42 -4.91
N ALA A 137 9.56 -18.17 -5.18
CA ALA A 137 9.27 -19.45 -4.53
C ALA A 137 8.55 -20.42 -5.48
N SER A 138 8.93 -21.69 -5.42
CA SER A 138 8.20 -22.76 -6.09
C SER A 138 6.94 -23.12 -5.30
N ARG A 139 6.00 -23.79 -5.97
CA ARG A 139 4.68 -24.16 -5.41
C ARG A 139 4.72 -24.79 -4.01
N ASN A 140 5.72 -25.61 -3.69
CA ASN A 140 5.82 -26.33 -2.42
C ASN A 140 6.86 -25.75 -1.44
N ASP A 141 7.60 -24.71 -1.85
CA ASP A 141 8.60 -24.06 -1.01
C ASP A 141 7.91 -23.27 0.13
N PRO A 142 8.61 -22.95 1.22
CA PRO A 142 8.11 -22.01 2.23
C PRO A 142 7.73 -20.67 1.58
N CYS A 143 6.61 -20.09 2.02
CA CYS A 143 6.13 -18.82 1.51
C CYS A 143 7.11 -17.69 1.86
N PRO A 144 7.50 -16.82 0.91
CA PRO A 144 8.41 -15.71 1.17
C PRO A 144 7.90 -14.66 2.18
N CYS A 145 6.62 -14.70 2.56
CA CYS A 145 6.10 -13.86 3.65
C CYS A 145 6.55 -14.31 5.06
N GLY A 146 7.30 -15.40 5.17
CA GLY A 146 7.84 -15.88 6.45
C GLY A 146 6.87 -16.72 7.28
N SER A 147 5.68 -17.02 6.78
CA SER A 147 4.66 -17.78 7.53
C SER A 147 4.99 -19.25 7.80
N GLY A 148 6.01 -19.81 7.16
CA GLY A 148 6.34 -21.24 7.20
C GLY A 148 5.36 -22.14 6.41
N GLN A 149 4.25 -21.60 5.90
CA GLN A 149 3.33 -22.34 5.04
C GLN A 149 3.94 -22.59 3.65
N LYS A 150 3.48 -23.63 2.95
CA LYS A 150 3.82 -23.83 1.53
C LYS A 150 3.26 -22.68 0.70
N PHE A 151 4.03 -22.16 -0.27
CA PHE A 151 3.65 -20.99 -1.07
C PHE A 151 2.25 -21.11 -1.69
N LYS A 152 1.91 -22.28 -2.25
CA LYS A 152 0.58 -22.58 -2.82
C LYS A 152 -0.62 -22.43 -1.87
N LYS A 153 -0.37 -22.45 -0.56
CA LYS A 153 -1.37 -22.35 0.51
C LYS A 153 -1.36 -20.97 1.19
N CYS A 154 -0.56 -20.04 0.67
CA CYS A 154 -0.32 -18.73 1.27
C CYS A 154 -0.36 -17.66 0.15
N CYS A 155 0.69 -16.86 -0.01
CA CYS A 155 0.66 -15.65 -0.85
C CYS A 155 0.42 -15.91 -2.35
N SER A 156 0.56 -17.14 -2.87
CA SER A 156 0.41 -17.41 -4.30
C SER A 156 -1.01 -17.16 -4.84
N GLY A 157 -2.02 -17.16 -3.97
CA GLY A 157 -3.41 -16.91 -4.37
C GLY A 157 -3.78 -15.43 -4.43
N TYR A 158 -2.84 -14.54 -4.13
CA TYR A 158 -3.06 -13.11 -3.94
C TYR A 158 -2.14 -12.23 -4.79
N LEU A 159 -1.34 -12.85 -5.68
CA LEU A 159 -0.47 -12.20 -6.66
C LEU A 159 -1.05 -12.34 -8.07
#